data_AF-A0A9D6CUW6-F1
#
_entry.id   AF-A0A9D6CUW6-F1
#
_cell.length_a   1.000
_cell.length_b   1.000
_cell.length_c   1.000
_cell.angle_alpha   90.00
_cell.angle_beta   90.00
_cell.angle_gamma   90.00
#
_symmetry.space_group_name_H-M   'P 1'
#
loop_
_entity.id
_entity.type
_entity.pdbx_description
1 polymer ?
#
loop_
_entity_poly.entity_id
_entity_poly.type
_entity_poly.pdbx_seq_one_letter_code
_entity_poly.pdbx_strand_id
1 'polypeptide(L)'
;MSSGSKCPICSLAATVQKDGGRDAFRISCRRCGDFGITGTAWNLPGRLDKGGQGRLSVATRRASDHGRLLQLDSSQIGPLTERQPLPVATKARLLLELLASRCEGIGSKAKLELDIDFPAIGATSPEELHVFVGFLESKGWTTYTPFLGEPPKREGSVAMTLDGWAELERPGEQEIVSGRVFVAISFKPELNPAYEDKILAEIALAEFVVADVTHHSQGVYFEAGYAMALGRPVVFTCREDHKADCHFDTQHYPHLFWKTPADLREQLASWLGALIGRRTPGRPA
;
A
#
# COMPACT_ATOMS: atom_id res chain seq x y z
N MET A 1 18.16 27.42 -1.56
CA MET A 1 19.28 26.45 -1.65
C MET A 1 18.91 25.24 -0.81
N SER A 2 18.32 24.21 -1.42
CA SER A 2 17.92 22.98 -0.73
C SER A 2 19.16 22.16 -0.41
N SER A 3 19.65 22.23 0.83
CA SER A 3 20.72 21.37 1.30
C SER A 3 20.27 19.91 1.17
N GLY A 4 21.07 19.11 0.46
CA GLY A 4 20.82 17.71 0.19
C GLY A 4 20.71 16.93 1.49
N SER A 5 19.49 16.74 1.96
CA SER A 5 19.18 15.94 3.13
C SER A 5 19.04 14.48 2.69
N LYS A 6 19.34 13.53 3.59
CA LYS A 6 19.21 12.09 3.32
C LYS A 6 17.83 11.60 3.76
N CYS A 7 17.27 10.65 3.02
CA CYS A 7 16.07 9.94 3.43
C CYS A 7 16.35 9.17 4.73
N PRO A 8 15.54 9.33 5.78
CA PRO A 8 15.77 8.66 7.06
C PRO A 8 15.65 7.13 6.97
N ILE A 9 14.91 6.60 5.99
CA ILE A 9 14.68 5.17 5.80
C ILE A 9 15.81 4.51 4.99
N CYS A 10 16.16 5.07 3.84
CA CYS A 10 17.09 4.43 2.89
C CYS A 10 18.43 5.15 2.72
N SER A 11 18.64 6.27 3.40
CA SER A 11 19.87 7.08 3.36
C SER A 11 20.26 7.69 2.00
N LEU A 12 19.46 7.49 0.95
CA LEU A 12 19.64 8.17 -0.34
C LEU A 12 19.35 9.66 -0.23
N ALA A 13 19.88 10.46 -1.15
CA ALA A 13 19.52 11.87 -1.27
C ALA A 13 18.00 12.03 -1.45
N ALA A 14 17.41 12.94 -0.70
CA ALA A 14 15.98 13.20 -0.68
C ALA A 14 15.70 14.68 -0.40
N THR A 15 14.55 15.15 -0.87
CA THR A 15 14.06 16.48 -0.49
C THR A 15 13.37 16.39 0.86
N VAL A 16 13.77 17.24 1.80
CA VAL A 16 13.20 17.28 3.16
C VAL A 16 12.66 18.68 3.40
N GLN A 17 11.38 18.76 3.75
CA GLN A 17 10.69 20.02 4.05
C GLN A 17 10.05 19.90 5.42
N LYS A 18 10.22 20.92 6.28
CA LYS A 18 9.54 20.96 7.58
C LYS A 18 8.07 21.30 7.38
N ASP A 19 7.17 20.57 8.04
CA ASP A 19 5.74 20.86 8.01
C ASP A 19 5.44 22.05 8.94
N GLY A 20 4.89 23.13 8.39
CA GLY A 20 4.73 24.41 9.08
C GLY A 20 3.87 24.28 10.33
N GLY A 21 4.46 24.53 11.51
CA GLY A 21 3.77 24.51 12.81
C GLY A 21 3.81 23.18 13.57
N ARG A 22 4.40 22.12 13.00
CA ARG A 22 4.53 20.80 13.66
C ARG A 22 5.99 20.32 13.70
N ASP A 23 6.32 19.46 14.67
CA ASP A 23 7.58 18.72 14.68
C ASP A 23 7.48 17.51 13.73
N ALA A 24 7.29 17.81 12.45
CA ALA A 24 7.14 16.83 11.39
C ALA A 24 7.82 17.31 10.11
N PHE A 25 8.22 16.34 9.29
CA PHE A 25 8.97 16.55 8.06
C PHE A 25 8.30 15.79 6.92
N ARG A 26 8.19 16.43 5.77
CA ARG A 26 7.81 15.82 4.50
C ARG A 26 9.06 15.43 3.72
N ILE A 27 9.12 14.18 3.31
CA ILE A 27 10.23 13.57 2.58
C ILE A 27 9.75 13.23 1.17
N SER A 28 10.56 13.56 0.17
CA SER A 28 10.40 13.06 -1.19
C SER A 28 11.66 12.29 -1.59
N CYS A 29 11.53 10.99 -1.78
CA CYS A 29 12.64 10.06 -2.01
C CYS A 29 12.38 9.16 -3.22
N ARG A 30 13.37 9.04 -4.12
CA ARG A 30 13.25 8.18 -5.31
C ARG A 30 13.00 6.69 -5.03
N ARG A 31 13.41 6.19 -3.86
CA ARG A 31 13.20 4.78 -3.44
C ARG A 31 11.93 4.62 -2.61
N CYS A 32 11.81 5.39 -1.53
CA CYS A 32 10.73 5.26 -0.55
C CYS A 32 9.45 6.03 -0.92
N GLY A 33 9.45 6.79 -2.02
CA GLY A 33 8.34 7.66 -2.40
C GLY A 33 8.21 8.88 -1.49
N ASP A 34 7.04 9.50 -1.52
CA ASP A 34 6.66 10.62 -0.69
C ASP A 34 6.02 10.14 0.62
N PHE A 35 6.54 10.60 1.75
CA PHE A 35 6.01 10.27 3.07
C PHE A 35 6.28 11.40 4.06
N GLY A 36 5.62 11.37 5.22
CA GLY A 36 5.91 12.25 6.33
C GLY A 36 6.48 11.50 7.52
N ILE A 37 7.26 12.17 8.35
CA ILE A 37 7.88 11.59 9.56
C ILE A 37 7.94 12.64 10.67
N THR A 38 7.60 12.26 11.90
CA THR A 38 7.73 13.15 13.06
C THR A 38 9.20 13.31 13.48
N GLY A 39 9.54 14.41 14.15
CA GLY A 39 10.89 14.62 14.68
C GLY A 39 11.31 13.55 15.68
N THR A 40 10.36 13.07 16.50
CA THR A 40 10.57 11.94 17.42
C THR A 40 10.87 10.62 16.72
N ALA A 41 10.33 10.40 15.52
CA ALA A 41 10.53 9.18 14.74
C ALA A 41 11.75 9.24 13.81
N TRP A 42 12.30 10.43 13.55
CA TRP A 42 13.33 10.69 12.53
C TRP A 42 14.50 9.69 12.52
N ASN A 43 15.05 9.37 13.69
CA ASN A 43 16.23 8.51 13.82
C ASN A 43 15.91 7.01 13.95
N LEU A 44 14.65 6.65 14.12
CA LEU A 44 14.25 5.26 14.38
C LEU A 44 14.49 4.34 13.17
N PRO A 45 14.18 4.72 11.91
CA PRO A 45 14.43 3.86 10.76
C PRO A 45 15.91 3.50 10.57
N GLY A 46 16.82 4.42 10.92
CA GLY A 46 18.26 4.19 10.85
C GLY A 46 18.80 3.16 11.84
N ARG A 47 18.01 2.79 12.86
CA ARG A 47 18.37 1.77 13.87
C ARG A 47 17.91 0.35 13.50
N LEU A 48 17.10 0.23 12.44
CA LEU A 48 16.59 -1.06 11.99
C LEU A 48 17.63 -1.81 11.17
N ASP A 49 17.47 -3.13 11.12
CA ASP A 49 18.21 -3.97 10.19
C ASP A 49 17.80 -3.69 8.73
N LYS A 50 18.56 -4.22 7.76
CA LYS A 50 18.25 -4.03 6.34
C LYS A 50 16.85 -4.54 5.97
N GLY A 51 16.39 -5.62 6.60
CA GLY A 51 15.05 -6.17 6.39
C GLY A 51 13.95 -5.22 6.86
N GLY A 52 14.09 -4.65 8.07
CA GLY A 52 13.18 -3.64 8.61
C GLY A 52 13.14 -2.37 7.76
N GLN A 53 14.30 -1.86 7.34
CA GLN A 53 14.38 -0.70 6.43
C GLN A 53 13.73 -0.99 5.07
N GLY A 54 13.89 -2.21 4.56
CA GLY A 54 13.23 -2.69 3.34
C GLY A 54 11.71 -2.67 3.48
N ARG A 55 11.16 -3.22 4.57
CA ARG A 55 9.71 -3.25 4.84
C ARG A 55 9.11 -1.85 5.03
N LEU A 56 9.81 -0.93 5.69
CA LEU A 56 9.41 0.49 5.76
C LEU A 56 9.45 1.18 4.39
N SER A 57 10.48 0.90 3.58
CA SER A 57 10.56 1.42 2.22
C SER A 57 9.37 0.94 1.38
N VAL A 58 8.96 -0.33 1.53
CA VAL A 58 7.76 -0.87 0.87
C VAL A 58 6.50 -0.14 1.33
N ALA A 59 6.33 0.03 2.64
CA ALA A 59 5.13 0.66 3.20
C ALA A 59 4.95 2.10 2.71
N THR A 60 6.01 2.90 2.76
CA THR A 60 6.02 4.29 2.31
C THR A 60 5.87 4.40 0.79
N ARG A 61 6.61 3.60 0.02
CA ARG A 61 6.57 3.60 -1.44
C ARG A 61 5.17 3.27 -1.95
N ARG A 62 4.56 2.20 -1.45
CA ARG A 62 3.20 1.80 -1.86
C ARG A 62 2.17 2.86 -1.50
N ALA A 63 2.26 3.48 -0.32
CA ALA A 63 1.36 4.57 0.04
C ALA A 63 1.48 5.72 -0.97
N SER A 64 2.71 6.12 -1.30
CA SER A 64 3.02 7.16 -2.28
C SER A 64 2.51 6.83 -3.68
N ASP A 65 2.74 5.61 -4.17
CA ASP A 65 2.30 5.14 -5.49
C ASP A 65 0.75 5.16 -5.60
N HIS A 66 0.05 5.00 -4.47
CA HIS A 66 -1.40 5.14 -4.35
C HIS A 66 -1.86 6.58 -4.03
N GLY A 67 -1.01 7.59 -4.20
CA GLY A 67 -1.33 8.99 -3.96
C GLY A 67 -1.57 9.36 -2.50
N ARG A 68 -1.14 8.52 -1.54
CA ARG A 68 -1.32 8.73 -0.10
C ARG A 68 -0.01 9.13 0.55
N LEU A 69 -0.06 10.19 1.35
CA LEU A 69 1.07 10.59 2.21
C LEU A 69 0.99 9.83 3.53
N LEU A 70 1.79 8.77 3.68
CA LEU A 70 1.90 8.05 4.96
C LEU A 70 2.71 8.90 5.95
N GLN A 71 2.10 9.29 7.06
CA GLN A 71 2.82 9.89 8.18
C GLN A 71 3.39 8.77 9.06
N LEU A 72 4.65 8.91 9.48
CA LEU A 72 5.37 7.99 10.36
C LEU A 72 5.65 8.65 11.71
N ASP A 73 5.08 8.09 12.77
CA ASP A 73 5.45 8.39 14.15
C ASP A 73 6.18 7.20 14.81
N SER A 74 6.61 7.39 16.07
CA SER A 74 7.36 6.38 16.82
C SER A 74 6.56 5.10 17.10
N SER A 75 5.22 5.18 17.14
CA SER A 75 4.34 4.03 17.36
C SER A 75 4.13 3.20 16.09
N GLN A 76 4.18 3.83 14.92
CA GLN A 76 3.88 3.19 13.65
C GLN A 76 5.05 2.39 13.05
N ILE A 77 6.29 2.72 13.44
CA ILE A 77 7.50 2.09 12.86
C ILE A 77 7.54 0.59 13.13
N GLY A 78 7.31 0.15 14.37
CA GLY A 78 7.30 -1.28 14.72
C GLY A 78 6.29 -2.08 13.89
N PRO A 79 4.98 -1.75 13.94
CA PRO A 79 3.95 -2.44 13.17
C PRO A 79 4.22 -2.49 11.66
N LEU A 80 4.78 -1.42 11.08
CA LEU A 80 5.12 -1.40 9.65
C LEU A 80 6.30 -2.31 9.29
N THR A 81 7.22 -2.52 10.23
CA THR A 81 8.34 -3.44 10.05
C THR A 81 8.00 -4.91 10.33
N GLU A 82 6.83 -5.21 10.90
CA GLU A 82 6.37 -6.58 11.16
C GLU A 82 5.32 -7.04 10.13
N ARG A 83 5.03 -6.19 9.13
CA ARG A 83 4.02 -6.47 8.12
C ARG A 83 4.33 -7.74 7.33
N GLN A 84 3.31 -8.58 7.16
CA GLN A 84 3.41 -9.78 6.35
C GLN A 84 3.82 -9.43 4.91
N PRO A 85 4.81 -10.13 4.32
CA PRO A 85 5.18 -9.91 2.93
C PRO A 85 4.02 -10.17 1.97
N LEU A 86 4.02 -9.47 0.84
CA LEU A 86 3.05 -9.74 -0.22
C LEU A 86 3.23 -11.16 -0.78
N PRO A 87 2.15 -11.81 -1.25
CA PRO A 87 2.25 -13.08 -1.96
C PRO A 87 3.20 -12.98 -3.16
N VAL A 88 3.94 -14.05 -3.44
CA VAL A 88 4.92 -14.10 -4.55
C VAL A 88 4.26 -13.76 -5.89
N ALA A 89 3.07 -14.28 -6.16
CA ALA A 89 2.32 -13.99 -7.38
C ALA A 89 1.98 -12.49 -7.51
N THR A 90 1.60 -11.83 -6.41
CA THR A 90 1.34 -10.39 -6.39
C THR A 90 2.61 -9.59 -6.70
N LYS A 91 3.76 -9.97 -6.12
CA LYS A 91 5.03 -9.29 -6.41
C LYS A 91 5.44 -9.42 -7.88
N ALA A 92 5.26 -10.60 -8.47
CA ALA A 92 5.53 -10.82 -9.89
C ALA A 92 4.63 -9.95 -10.79
N ARG A 93 3.33 -9.87 -10.47
CA ARG A 93 2.38 -9.02 -11.20
C ARG A 93 2.71 -7.53 -11.05
N LEU A 94 3.02 -7.07 -9.85
CA LEU A 94 3.45 -5.68 -9.62
C LEU A 94 4.71 -5.32 -10.41
N LEU A 95 5.63 -6.28 -10.61
CA LEU A 95 6.79 -6.06 -11.47
C LEU A 95 6.37 -5.89 -12.94
N LEU A 96 5.46 -6.72 -13.45
CA LEU A 96 4.92 -6.55 -14.81
C LEU A 96 4.23 -5.19 -14.97
N GLU A 97 3.39 -4.79 -14.01
CA GLU A 97 2.71 -3.49 -14.01
C GLU A 97 3.71 -2.33 -13.99
N LEU A 98 4.74 -2.40 -13.15
CA LEU A 98 5.79 -1.39 -13.08
C LEU A 98 6.53 -1.26 -14.41
N LEU A 99 6.90 -2.38 -15.03
CA LEU A 99 7.59 -2.39 -16.32
C LEU A 99 6.70 -1.85 -17.43
N ALA A 100 5.44 -2.27 -17.48
CA ALA A 100 4.45 -1.78 -18.45
C ALA A 100 4.27 -0.26 -18.35
N SER A 101 4.14 0.27 -17.13
CA SER A 101 3.98 1.71 -16.89
C SER A 101 5.15 2.57 -17.37
N ARG A 102 6.34 1.97 -17.55
CA ARG A 102 7.56 2.62 -18.02
C ARG A 102 7.87 2.36 -19.49
N CYS A 103 7.09 1.51 -20.14
CA CYS A 103 7.18 1.24 -21.56
C CYS A 103 6.21 2.18 -22.30
N GLU A 104 6.72 3.03 -23.19
CA GLU A 104 5.92 3.92 -24.04
C GLU A 104 5.13 3.17 -25.15
N GLY A 105 5.31 1.85 -25.24
CA GLY A 105 4.64 0.97 -26.20
C GLY A 105 5.36 -0.37 -26.37
N ILE A 106 4.81 -1.24 -27.21
CA ILE A 106 5.41 -2.54 -27.55
C ILE A 106 6.78 -2.29 -28.20
N GLY A 107 7.81 -2.98 -27.71
CA GLY A 107 9.19 -2.86 -28.19
C GLY A 107 10.04 -1.77 -27.52
N SER A 108 9.42 -0.90 -26.70
CA SER A 108 10.17 0.02 -25.83
C SER A 108 10.78 -0.73 -24.64
N LYS A 109 11.83 -0.14 -24.04
CA LYS A 109 12.54 -0.72 -22.89
C LYS A 109 12.29 0.12 -21.65
N ALA A 110 11.84 -0.52 -20.57
CA ALA A 110 11.72 0.09 -19.26
C ALA A 110 13.08 0.08 -18.55
N LYS A 111 13.47 1.23 -17.99
CA LYS A 111 14.60 1.30 -17.05
C LYS A 111 14.21 0.68 -15.72
N LEU A 112 15.06 -0.18 -15.17
CA LEU A 112 14.89 -0.78 -13.85
C LEU A 112 16.19 -0.65 -13.05
N GLU A 113 16.10 -0.08 -11.85
CA GLU A 113 17.22 0.03 -10.90
C GLU A 113 16.91 -0.83 -9.68
N LEU A 114 17.65 -1.94 -9.50
CA LEU A 114 17.40 -2.91 -8.43
C LEU A 114 17.48 -2.26 -7.04
N ASP A 115 18.42 -1.35 -6.86
CA ASP A 115 18.58 -0.60 -5.61
C ASP A 115 17.43 0.37 -5.36
N ILE A 116 16.61 0.74 -6.34
CA ILE A 116 15.61 1.82 -6.20
C ILE A 116 14.19 1.29 -6.28
N ASP A 117 13.95 0.34 -7.17
CA ASP A 117 12.61 -0.09 -7.56
C ASP A 117 12.09 -1.28 -6.76
N PHE A 118 12.94 -1.97 -6.00
CA PHE A 118 12.52 -3.13 -5.20
C PHE A 118 11.30 -2.86 -4.29
N PRO A 119 11.14 -1.69 -3.64
CA PRO A 119 9.98 -1.46 -2.78
C PRO A 119 8.66 -1.32 -3.55
N ALA A 120 8.71 -0.91 -4.82
CA ALA A 120 7.51 -0.72 -5.66
C ALA A 120 6.77 -2.04 -5.89
N ILE A 121 7.50 -3.15 -5.94
CA ILE A 121 6.92 -4.49 -6.10
C ILE A 121 6.66 -5.20 -4.77
N GLY A 122 6.90 -4.53 -3.64
CA GLY A 122 6.83 -5.15 -2.31
C GLY A 122 7.99 -6.10 -2.00
N ALA A 123 9.10 -6.02 -2.74
CA ALA A 123 10.35 -6.66 -2.35
C ALA A 123 10.99 -5.87 -1.21
N THR A 124 11.76 -6.55 -0.37
CA THR A 124 12.43 -5.99 0.81
C THR A 124 13.93 -5.80 0.61
N SER A 125 14.48 -6.35 -0.48
CA SER A 125 15.86 -6.11 -0.89
C SER A 125 16.01 -6.07 -2.41
N PRO A 126 17.13 -5.49 -2.92
CA PRO A 126 17.47 -5.53 -4.34
C PRO A 126 17.61 -6.96 -4.88
N GLU A 127 18.12 -7.88 -4.06
CA GLU A 127 18.32 -9.29 -4.43
C GLU A 127 16.99 -10.01 -4.64
N GLU A 128 15.96 -9.70 -3.84
CA GLU A 128 14.62 -10.24 -4.05
C GLU A 128 14.01 -9.75 -5.37
N LEU A 129 14.14 -8.46 -5.71
CA LEU A 129 13.71 -7.95 -7.02
C LEU A 129 14.46 -8.64 -8.18
N HIS A 130 15.77 -8.90 -8.03
CA HIS A 130 16.54 -9.60 -9.06
C HIS A 130 15.99 -11.01 -9.35
N VAL A 131 15.57 -11.75 -8.32
CA VAL A 131 14.91 -13.06 -8.50
C VAL A 131 13.63 -12.93 -9.31
N PHE A 132 12.82 -11.90 -9.08
CA PHE A 132 11.60 -11.66 -9.86
C PHE A 132 11.89 -11.29 -11.32
N VAL A 133 12.94 -10.50 -11.58
CA VAL A 133 13.38 -10.20 -12.96
C VAL A 133 13.71 -11.50 -13.71
N GLY A 134 14.52 -12.38 -13.11
CA GLY A 134 14.86 -13.67 -13.69
C GLY A 134 13.64 -14.61 -13.85
N PHE A 135 12.69 -14.54 -12.92
CA PHE A 135 11.43 -15.29 -13.04
C PHE A 135 10.62 -14.84 -14.26
N LEU A 136 10.39 -13.53 -14.45
CA LEU A 136 9.64 -13.03 -15.62
C LEU A 136 10.34 -13.36 -16.94
N GLU A 137 11.67 -13.29 -16.97
CA GLU A 137 12.46 -13.68 -18.14
C GLU A 137 12.33 -15.18 -18.43
N SER A 138 12.41 -16.04 -17.41
CA SER A 138 12.24 -17.49 -17.57
C SER A 138 10.86 -17.90 -18.08
N LYS A 139 9.84 -17.05 -17.85
CA LYS A 139 8.49 -17.21 -18.38
C LYS A 139 8.34 -16.71 -19.82
N GLY A 140 9.36 -16.06 -20.37
CA GLY A 140 9.29 -15.40 -21.67
C GLY A 140 8.43 -14.13 -21.67
N TRP A 141 8.06 -13.61 -20.50
CA TRP A 141 7.22 -12.40 -20.38
C TRP A 141 8.03 -11.11 -20.54
N THR A 142 9.33 -11.18 -20.26
CA THR A 142 10.26 -10.08 -20.45
C THR A 142 11.53 -10.56 -21.13
N THR A 143 12.23 -9.63 -21.76
CA THR A 143 13.62 -9.81 -22.17
C THR A 143 14.47 -8.86 -21.37
N TYR A 144 15.40 -9.39 -20.58
CA TYR A 144 16.27 -8.56 -19.76
C TYR A 144 17.61 -8.37 -20.48
N THR A 145 17.95 -7.11 -20.76
CA THR A 145 19.31 -6.78 -21.18
C THR A 145 20.01 -6.09 -20.00
N PRO A 146 20.86 -6.79 -19.25
CA PRO A 146 21.74 -6.09 -18.30
C PRO A 146 22.59 -5.09 -19.09
N PHE A 147 22.74 -3.88 -18.58
CA PHE A 147 23.72 -2.96 -19.16
C PHE A 147 25.10 -3.58 -18.95
N LEU A 148 25.80 -3.91 -20.03
CA LEU A 148 27.11 -4.57 -20.05
C LEU A 148 28.06 -4.01 -18.97
N GLY A 149 28.72 -4.92 -18.22
CA GLY A 149 29.77 -4.64 -17.23
C GLY A 149 29.91 -5.75 -16.18
N GLU A 150 31.15 -6.07 -15.80
CA GLU A 150 31.48 -6.86 -14.60
C GLU A 150 31.93 -5.90 -13.47
N PRO A 151 31.39 -6.00 -12.24
CA PRO A 151 30.32 -6.89 -11.76
C PRO A 151 28.93 -6.55 -12.33
N PRO A 152 27.93 -7.46 -12.25
CA PRO A 152 26.59 -7.23 -12.79
C PRO A 152 26.02 -5.91 -12.29
N LYS A 153 25.70 -5.01 -13.22
CA LYS A 153 25.14 -3.70 -12.86
C LYS A 153 23.81 -3.89 -12.15
N ARG A 154 23.61 -3.10 -11.08
CA ARG A 154 22.33 -3.01 -10.33
C ARG A 154 21.26 -2.18 -11.06
N GLU A 155 21.47 -1.94 -12.34
CA GLU A 155 20.57 -1.25 -13.25
C GLU A 155 20.54 -1.96 -14.61
N GLY A 156 19.37 -1.99 -15.24
CA GLY A 156 19.14 -2.73 -16.48
C GLY A 156 18.00 -2.14 -17.29
N SER A 157 17.90 -2.59 -18.54
CA SER A 157 16.76 -2.32 -19.40
C SER A 157 15.97 -3.60 -19.60
N VAL A 158 14.68 -3.56 -19.29
CA VAL A 158 13.77 -4.70 -19.46
C VAL A 158 12.79 -4.35 -20.58
N ALA A 159 12.69 -5.20 -21.60
CA ALA A 159 11.64 -5.10 -22.61
C ALA A 159 10.50 -6.06 -22.23
N MET A 160 9.26 -5.64 -22.43
CA MET A 160 8.10 -6.54 -22.33
C MET A 160 7.87 -7.26 -23.66
N THR A 161 7.65 -8.58 -23.60
CA THR A 161 7.23 -9.38 -24.76
C THR A 161 5.73 -9.32 -24.95
N LEU A 162 5.21 -9.78 -26.09
CA LEU A 162 3.77 -9.91 -26.31
C LEU A 162 3.10 -10.81 -25.27
N ASP A 163 3.75 -11.91 -24.88
CA ASP A 163 3.25 -12.81 -23.84
C ASP A 163 3.20 -12.12 -22.47
N GLY A 164 4.16 -11.23 -22.18
CA GLY A 164 4.14 -10.43 -20.96
C GLY A 164 2.99 -9.43 -20.92
N TRP A 165 2.67 -8.79 -22.05
CA TRP A 165 1.49 -7.92 -22.17
C TRP A 165 0.20 -8.73 -22.05
N ALA A 166 0.11 -9.89 -22.71
CA ALA A 166 -1.06 -10.77 -22.63
C ALA A 166 -1.30 -11.29 -21.21
N GLU A 167 -0.25 -11.64 -20.45
CA GLU A 167 -0.39 -12.03 -19.04
C GLU A 167 -0.87 -10.88 -18.17
N LEU A 168 -0.43 -9.64 -18.45
CA LEU A 168 -0.89 -8.47 -17.72
C LEU A 168 -2.39 -8.19 -17.95
N GLU A 169 -2.84 -8.38 -19.20
CA GLU A 169 -4.24 -8.27 -19.62
C GLU A 169 -5.10 -9.45 -19.14
N ARG A 170 -4.48 -10.58 -18.78
CA ARG A 170 -5.20 -11.71 -18.20
C ARG A 170 -5.93 -11.23 -16.94
N PRO A 171 -7.26 -11.41 -16.87
CA PRO A 171 -8.02 -11.09 -15.67
C PRO A 171 -7.37 -11.85 -14.52
N GLY A 172 -6.82 -11.11 -13.55
CA GLY A 172 -6.27 -11.73 -12.36
C GLY A 172 -7.38 -12.55 -11.71
N GLU A 173 -7.13 -13.83 -11.43
CA GLU A 173 -7.95 -14.56 -10.47
C GLU A 173 -7.86 -13.80 -9.15
N GLN A 174 -8.90 -12.98 -8.90
CA GLN A 174 -9.02 -12.05 -7.80
C GLN A 174 -7.96 -10.93 -7.85
N GLU A 175 -8.37 -9.71 -8.19
CA GLU A 175 -7.62 -8.51 -7.80
C GLU A 175 -7.49 -8.53 -6.27
N ILE A 176 -6.41 -9.11 -5.76
CA ILE A 176 -6.07 -9.02 -4.35
C ILE A 176 -5.76 -7.55 -4.10
N VAL A 177 -6.71 -6.86 -3.47
CA VAL A 177 -6.51 -5.51 -2.97
C VAL A 177 -5.42 -5.56 -1.91
N SER A 178 -4.19 -5.28 -2.31
CA SER A 178 -3.05 -5.28 -1.41
C SER A 178 -3.05 -3.97 -0.63
N GLY A 179 -3.69 -3.99 0.53
CA GLY A 179 -3.78 -2.88 1.47
C GLY A 179 -4.10 -3.35 2.89
N ARG A 180 -3.72 -2.56 3.90
CA ARG A 180 -4.17 -2.78 5.28
C ARG A 180 -5.63 -2.38 5.38
N VAL A 181 -6.48 -3.32 5.76
CA VAL A 181 -7.89 -3.06 6.04
C VAL A 181 -8.06 -3.07 7.54
N PHE A 182 -8.68 -2.03 8.08
CA PHE A 182 -9.18 -2.11 9.44
C PHE A 182 -10.64 -2.56 9.39
N VAL A 183 -10.98 -3.58 10.17
CA VAL A 183 -12.35 -4.10 10.28
C VAL A 183 -12.87 -3.71 11.66
N ALA A 184 -13.70 -2.66 11.68
CA ALA A 184 -14.40 -2.18 12.86
C ALA A 184 -15.66 -3.02 13.07
N ILE A 185 -15.69 -3.82 14.13
CA ILE A 185 -16.82 -4.68 14.50
C ILE A 185 -17.10 -4.54 16.00
N SER A 186 -18.33 -4.85 16.42
CA SER A 186 -18.67 -4.88 17.84
C SER A 186 -17.98 -6.05 18.55
N PHE A 187 -17.19 -5.75 19.57
CA PHE A 187 -16.60 -6.75 20.47
C PHE A 187 -17.38 -6.89 21.78
N LYS A 188 -17.14 -7.99 22.50
CA LYS A 188 -17.65 -8.15 23.87
C LYS A 188 -16.86 -7.23 24.82
N PRO A 189 -17.51 -6.67 25.87
CA PRO A 189 -16.89 -5.70 26.78
C PRO A 189 -15.60 -6.18 27.46
N GLU A 190 -15.42 -7.50 27.60
CA GLU A 190 -14.26 -8.10 28.27
C GLU A 190 -12.93 -7.88 27.51
N LEU A 191 -12.96 -7.43 26.25
CA LEU A 191 -11.78 -7.22 25.41
C LEU A 191 -11.29 -5.76 25.37
N ASN A 192 -12.01 -4.80 25.98
CA ASN A 192 -11.74 -3.36 25.80
C ASN A 192 -10.32 -2.86 26.17
N PRO A 193 -9.71 -3.21 27.32
CA PRO A 193 -8.54 -2.49 27.81
C PRO A 193 -7.24 -2.70 27.00
N ALA A 194 -7.11 -3.83 26.30
CA ALA A 194 -5.91 -4.14 25.51
C ALA A 194 -5.99 -3.64 24.05
N TYR A 195 -7.18 -3.23 23.61
CA TYR A 195 -7.47 -2.90 22.21
C TYR A 195 -7.49 -1.39 21.95
N GLU A 196 -7.95 -0.57 22.90
CA GLU A 196 -8.15 0.88 22.74
C GLU A 196 -6.87 1.64 22.32
N ASP A 197 -5.70 1.28 22.87
CA ASP A 197 -4.44 2.00 22.59
C ASP A 197 -3.88 1.79 21.17
N LYS A 198 -4.29 0.72 20.47
CA LYS A 198 -3.76 0.39 19.14
C LYS A 198 -4.76 0.61 18.01
N ILE A 199 -6.06 0.58 18.28
CA ILE A 199 -7.12 0.72 17.27
C ILE A 199 -6.93 1.99 16.41
N LEU A 200 -6.71 3.14 17.05
CA LEU A 200 -6.54 4.39 16.30
C LEU A 200 -5.29 4.39 15.43
N ALA A 201 -4.18 3.83 15.91
CA ALA A 201 -2.96 3.69 15.12
C ALA A 201 -3.17 2.75 13.92
N GLU A 202 -3.93 1.67 14.12
CA GLU A 202 -4.28 0.70 13.08
C GLU A 202 -5.20 1.32 12.01
N ILE A 203 -6.20 2.11 12.41
CA ILE A 203 -7.05 2.87 11.50
C ILE A 203 -6.22 3.91 10.73
N ALA A 204 -5.31 4.60 11.41
CA ALA A 204 -4.43 5.57 10.76
C ALA A 204 -3.53 4.93 9.69
N LEU A 205 -3.12 3.67 9.91
CA LEU A 205 -2.33 2.88 8.96
C LEU A 205 -3.17 2.17 7.89
N ALA A 206 -4.50 2.10 8.05
CA ALA A 206 -5.39 1.46 7.10
C ALA A 206 -5.52 2.25 5.77
N GLU A 207 -5.75 1.53 4.68
CA GLU A 207 -5.98 2.13 3.35
C GLU A 207 -7.46 2.41 3.09
N PHE A 208 -8.32 1.63 3.76
CA PHE A 208 -9.75 1.76 3.88
C PHE A 208 -10.22 0.99 5.13
N VAL A 209 -11.43 1.30 5.57
CA VAL A 209 -12.04 0.69 6.77
C VAL A 209 -13.35 0.03 6.37
N VAL A 210 -13.57 -1.19 6.85
CA VAL A 210 -14.87 -1.86 6.84
C VAL A 210 -15.49 -1.66 8.21
N ALA A 211 -16.62 -0.98 8.28
CA ALA A 211 -17.31 -0.69 9.53
C ALA A 211 -18.65 -1.43 9.59
N ASP A 212 -18.69 -2.50 10.38
CA ASP A 212 -19.91 -3.28 10.57
C ASP A 212 -20.71 -2.72 11.74
N VAL A 213 -21.78 -2.00 11.40
CA VAL A 213 -22.63 -1.30 12.36
C VAL A 213 -23.78 -2.17 12.88
N THR A 214 -23.73 -3.48 12.64
CA THR A 214 -24.70 -4.43 13.20
C THR A 214 -24.71 -4.28 14.72
N HIS A 215 -25.90 -4.12 15.32
CA HIS A 215 -26.12 -3.90 16.75
C HIS A 215 -25.75 -2.52 17.34
N HIS A 216 -25.56 -1.47 16.53
CA HIS A 216 -25.41 -0.09 17.03
C HIS A 216 -24.21 0.15 17.97
N SER A 217 -23.09 -0.54 17.75
CA SER A 217 -21.90 -0.32 18.58
C SER A 217 -21.36 1.11 18.41
N GLN A 218 -21.41 1.89 19.50
CA GLN A 218 -20.88 3.27 19.56
C GLN A 218 -19.38 3.32 19.18
N GLY A 219 -18.61 2.29 19.54
CA GLY A 219 -17.20 2.17 19.17
C GLY A 219 -16.99 2.13 17.65
N VAL A 220 -17.81 1.35 16.93
CA VAL A 220 -17.70 1.25 15.46
C VAL A 220 -18.01 2.58 14.79
N TYR A 221 -19.02 3.32 15.26
CA TYR A 221 -19.31 4.66 14.72
C TYR A 221 -18.16 5.65 14.97
N PHE A 222 -17.55 5.59 16.16
CA PHE A 222 -16.38 6.41 16.49
C PHE A 222 -15.18 6.09 15.58
N GLU A 223 -14.86 4.81 15.41
CA GLU A 223 -13.77 4.34 14.55
C GLU A 223 -14.00 4.73 13.08
N ALA A 224 -15.22 4.56 12.58
CA ALA A 224 -15.61 4.99 11.24
C ALA A 224 -15.46 6.52 11.08
N GLY A 225 -15.95 7.30 12.04
CA GLY A 225 -15.80 8.76 12.04
C GLY A 225 -14.33 9.20 12.04
N TYR A 226 -13.50 8.55 12.86
CA TYR A 226 -12.05 8.81 12.89
C TYR A 226 -11.38 8.50 11.55
N ALA A 227 -11.70 7.36 10.95
CA ALA A 227 -11.20 6.97 9.63
C ALA A 227 -11.59 7.99 8.55
N MET A 228 -12.84 8.45 8.56
CA MET A 228 -13.34 9.48 7.63
C MET A 228 -12.64 10.82 7.83
N ALA A 229 -12.39 11.24 9.08
CA ALA A 229 -11.64 12.45 9.38
C ALA A 229 -10.20 12.41 8.84
N LEU A 230 -9.59 11.21 8.78
CA LEU A 230 -8.29 10.97 8.15
C LEU A 230 -8.35 10.83 6.62
N GLY A 231 -9.53 10.98 6.00
CA GLY A 231 -9.73 10.80 4.57
C GLY A 231 -9.60 9.34 4.11
N ARG A 232 -9.77 8.37 5.01
CA ARG A 232 -9.80 6.94 4.66
C ARG A 232 -11.19 6.59 4.13
N PRO A 233 -11.30 5.91 2.97
CA PRO A 233 -12.58 5.37 2.51
C PRO A 233 -13.14 4.41 3.56
N VAL A 234 -14.41 4.59 3.90
CA VAL A 234 -15.14 3.70 4.81
C VAL A 234 -16.26 3.02 4.04
N VAL A 235 -16.32 1.69 4.12
CA VAL A 235 -17.47 0.92 3.67
C VAL A 235 -18.27 0.49 4.89
N PHE A 236 -19.51 0.95 4.95
CA PHE A 236 -20.43 0.55 6.02
C PHE A 236 -21.09 -0.77 5.65
N THR A 237 -21.14 -1.71 6.60
CA THR A 237 -21.83 -3.00 6.46
C THR A 237 -22.86 -3.14 7.59
N CYS A 238 -24.05 -3.67 7.29
CA CYS A 238 -25.12 -3.87 8.29
C CYS A 238 -25.81 -5.20 7.93
N ARG A 239 -25.94 -6.12 8.89
CA ARG A 239 -26.71 -7.35 8.66
C ARG A 239 -28.16 -6.98 8.35
N GLU A 240 -28.76 -7.61 7.34
CA GLU A 240 -30.03 -7.14 6.79
C GLU A 240 -31.19 -7.16 7.79
N ASP A 241 -31.21 -8.13 8.72
CA ASP A 241 -32.19 -8.22 9.80
C ASP A 241 -32.06 -7.12 10.88
N HIS A 242 -30.92 -6.42 10.92
CA HIS A 242 -30.69 -5.23 11.76
C HIS A 242 -30.85 -3.92 11.00
N LYS A 243 -31.31 -3.96 9.73
CA LYS A 243 -31.50 -2.76 8.91
C LYS A 243 -32.50 -1.77 9.50
N ALA A 244 -33.54 -2.26 10.19
CA ALA A 244 -34.55 -1.40 10.81
C ALA A 244 -34.02 -0.67 12.05
N ASP A 245 -33.03 -1.25 12.72
CA ASP A 245 -32.36 -0.66 13.86
C ASP A 245 -31.25 0.31 13.43
N CYS A 246 -30.80 0.21 12.16
CA CYS A 246 -29.66 0.95 11.61
C CYS A 246 -29.84 2.50 11.80
N HIS A 247 -29.07 3.11 12.73
CA HIS A 247 -29.24 4.47 13.26
C HIS A 247 -29.20 5.54 12.15
N PHE A 248 -30.01 6.60 12.32
CA PHE A 248 -30.26 7.66 11.35
C PHE A 248 -29.00 8.38 10.80
N ASP A 249 -27.93 8.46 11.59
CA ASP A 249 -26.74 9.28 11.28
C ASP A 249 -25.83 8.73 10.16
N THR A 250 -25.93 7.45 9.81
CA THR A 250 -25.17 6.88 8.69
C THR A 250 -25.99 6.73 7.42
N GLN A 251 -27.30 7.02 7.43
CA GLN A 251 -28.21 6.78 6.28
C GLN A 251 -27.81 7.50 4.99
N HIS A 252 -27.01 8.57 5.10
CA HIS A 252 -26.46 9.30 3.95
C HIS A 252 -25.24 8.62 3.30
N TYR A 253 -24.66 7.61 3.95
CA TYR A 253 -23.57 6.79 3.41
C TYR A 253 -24.11 5.45 2.90
N PRO A 254 -23.64 4.98 1.72
CA PRO A 254 -24.07 3.69 1.20
C PRO A 254 -23.63 2.55 2.12
N HIS A 255 -24.59 1.72 2.52
CA HIS A 255 -24.35 0.50 3.30
C HIS A 255 -24.42 -0.73 2.40
N LEU A 256 -23.51 -1.68 2.61
CA LEU A 256 -23.65 -3.04 2.11
C LEU A 256 -24.49 -3.84 3.11
N PHE A 257 -25.74 -4.12 2.74
CA PHE A 257 -26.62 -4.97 3.52
C PHE A 257 -26.40 -6.43 3.16
N TRP A 258 -26.11 -7.26 4.15
CA TRP A 258 -25.73 -8.65 3.91
C TRP A 258 -26.60 -9.64 4.71
N LYS A 259 -26.90 -10.79 4.09
CA LYS A 259 -27.66 -11.89 4.71
C LYS A 259 -26.75 -13.00 5.23
N THR A 260 -25.68 -13.29 4.50
CA THR A 260 -24.74 -14.37 4.80
C THR A 260 -23.30 -13.87 4.62
N PRO A 261 -22.30 -14.54 5.23
CA PRO A 261 -20.90 -14.18 5.01
C PRO A 261 -20.45 -14.27 3.54
N ALA A 262 -21.04 -15.18 2.76
CA ALA A 262 -20.74 -15.32 1.33
C ALA A 262 -21.24 -14.12 0.52
N ASP A 263 -22.46 -13.66 0.83
CA ASP A 263 -23.06 -12.45 0.25
C ASP A 263 -22.23 -11.20 0.57
N LEU A 264 -21.83 -11.03 1.84
CA LEU A 264 -20.93 -9.95 2.24
C LEU A 264 -19.60 -9.98 1.47
N ARG A 265 -19.01 -11.17 1.27
CA ARG A 265 -17.77 -11.34 0.52
C ARG A 265 -17.91 -10.85 -0.92
N GLU A 266 -18.98 -11.23 -1.61
CA GLU A 266 -19.21 -10.82 -3.00
C GLU A 266 -19.42 -9.30 -3.13
N GLN A 267 -20.24 -8.73 -2.24
CA GLN A 267 -20.50 -7.29 -2.22
C GLN A 267 -19.24 -6.47 -1.91
N LEU A 268 -18.44 -6.90 -0.93
CA LEU A 268 -17.17 -6.25 -0.60
C LEU A 268 -16.18 -6.33 -1.77
N ALA A 269 -16.08 -7.47 -2.45
CA ALA A 269 -15.20 -7.62 -3.61
C ALA A 269 -15.59 -6.63 -4.73
N SER A 270 -16.89 -6.50 -5.02
CA SER A 270 -17.39 -5.54 -6.01
C SER A 270 -17.11 -4.09 -5.62
N TRP A 271 -17.32 -3.72 -4.35
CA TRP A 271 -17.07 -2.37 -3.87
C TRP A 271 -15.58 -2.00 -3.94
N LEU A 272 -14.73 -2.95 -3.58
CA LEU A 272 -13.27 -2.80 -3.63
C LEU A 272 -12.75 -2.63 -5.06
N GLY A 273 -13.25 -3.42 -6.02
CA GLY A 273 -12.92 -3.25 -7.43
C GLY A 273 -13.30 -1.86 -7.94
N ALA A 274 -14.47 -1.35 -7.57
CA ALA A 274 -14.90 0.01 -7.92
C ALA A 274 -14.05 1.11 -7.27
N LEU A 275 -13.57 0.90 -6.03
CA LEU A 275 -12.69 1.84 -5.34
C LEU A 275 -11.30 1.91 -5.99
N ILE A 276 -10.74 0.75 -6.37
CA ILE A 276 -9.43 0.67 -7.05
C ILE A 276 -9.50 1.22 -8.46
N GLY A 277 -10.56 0.92 -9.22
CA GLY A 277 -10.74 1.42 -10.58
C GLY A 277 -10.82 2.94 -10.68
N ARG A 278 -11.14 3.65 -9.58
CA ARG A 278 -11.10 5.12 -9.49
C ARG A 278 -9.72 5.68 -9.13
N ARG A 279 -8.78 4.85 -8.67
CA ARG A 279 -7.46 5.24 -8.16
C ARG A 279 -6.34 5.14 -9.20
N THR A 280 -6.56 4.62 -10.40
CA THR A 280 -5.61 4.66 -11.51
C THR A 280 -5.67 6.03 -12.20
N PRO A 281 -4.70 6.95 -11.98
CA PRO A 281 -4.61 8.17 -12.76
C PRO A 281 -3.92 7.82 -14.08
N GLY A 282 -4.63 7.96 -15.20
CA GLY A 282 -4.02 7.99 -16.53
C GLY A 282 -3.95 6.64 -17.25
N ARG A 283 -5.06 6.25 -17.89
CA ARG A 283 -4.95 5.75 -19.27
C ARG A 283 -5.23 6.98 -20.15
N PRO A 284 -4.23 7.55 -20.87
CA PRO A 284 -4.57 8.49 -21.92
C PRO A 284 -5.45 7.75 -22.93
N ALA A 285 -6.56 8.39 -23.30
CA ALA A 285 -7.37 7.99 -24.44
C ALA A 285 -6.56 8.11 -25.73
#